data_AF-A0AAW1V5R0-F1
#
_entry.id   AF-A0AAW1V5R0-F1
#
_cell.length_a   1.000
_cell.length_b   1.000
_cell.length_c   1.000
_cell.angle_alpha   90.00
_cell.angle_beta   90.00
_cell.angle_gamma   90.00
#
_symmetry.space_group_name_H-M   'P 1'
#
loop_
_entity.id
_entity.type
_entity.pdbx_description
1 polymer ?
#
loop_
_entity_poly.entity_id
_entity_poly.type
_entity_poly.pdbx_seq_one_letter_code
_entity_poly.pdbx_strand_id
1 'polypeptide(L)'
;MKFTLVFALAIIVVFNVASSQANQNTDSLWQKYKNDFNKKYSSPADESLHRGILEKNLAKIAEHNAKFAKGEVSFPLGITSFSDMTPEELSKHYGLGHNEPQH
;
A
#
# COMPACT_ATOMS: atom_id res chain seq x y z
N MET A 1 -33.33 -29.96 -14.45
CA MET A 1 -32.49 -29.40 -13.37
C MET A 1 -31.00 -29.69 -13.66
N LYS A 2 -30.36 -28.99 -14.62
CA LYS A 2 -28.94 -29.21 -14.98
C LYS A 2 -28.17 -27.95 -15.45
N PHE A 3 -28.78 -26.76 -15.37
CA PHE A 3 -28.16 -25.51 -15.83
C PHE A 3 -27.74 -24.54 -14.72
N THR A 4 -28.14 -24.77 -13.46
CA THR A 4 -27.74 -23.93 -12.31
C THR A 4 -26.30 -24.19 -11.85
N LEU A 5 -25.75 -25.38 -12.10
CA LEU A 5 -24.40 -25.77 -11.68
C LEU A 5 -23.28 -25.14 -12.52
N VAL A 6 -23.55 -24.83 -13.79
CA VAL A 6 -22.57 -24.23 -14.72
C VAL A 6 -22.36 -22.74 -14.42
N PHE A 7 -23.42 -22.03 -14.03
CA PHE A 7 -23.33 -20.62 -13.62
C PHE A 7 -22.60 -20.43 -12.27
N ALA A 8 -22.77 -21.36 -11.33
CA ALA A 8 -22.06 -21.32 -10.05
C ALA A 8 -20.54 -21.51 -10.20
N LEU A 9 -20.09 -22.37 -11.12
CA LEU A 9 -18.66 -22.57 -11.41
C LEU A 9 -18.02 -21.36 -12.10
N ALA A 10 -18.74 -20.68 -12.99
CA ALA A 10 -18.24 -19.47 -13.66
C ALA A 10 -17.99 -18.31 -12.68
N ILE A 11 -18.83 -18.18 -11.64
CA ILE A 11 -18.69 -17.12 -10.62
C ILE A 11 -17.47 -17.37 -9.72
N ILE A 12 -17.18 -18.63 -9.35
CA ILE A 12 -16.04 -18.98 -8.49
C ILE A 12 -14.70 -18.73 -9.21
N VAL A 13 -14.61 -19.00 -10.52
CA VAL A 13 -13.38 -18.76 -11.29
C VAL A 13 -13.08 -17.26 -11.42
N VAL A 14 -14.10 -16.43 -11.64
CA VAL A 14 -13.91 -14.96 -11.78
C VAL A 14 -13.44 -14.31 -10.47
N PHE A 15 -13.92 -14.75 -9.31
CA PHE A 15 -13.48 -14.23 -8.01
C PHE A 15 -12.02 -14.58 -7.66
N ASN A 16 -11.56 -15.78 -8.03
CA ASN A 16 -10.18 -16.21 -7.80
C ASN A 16 -9.19 -15.46 -8.71
N VAL A 17 -9.57 -15.17 -9.96
CA VAL A 17 -8.74 -14.40 -10.90
C VAL A 17 -8.64 -12.92 -10.52
N ALA A 18 -9.71 -12.31 -9.99
CA ALA A 18 -9.66 -10.92 -9.53
C ALA A 18 -8.73 -10.74 -8.31
N SER A 19 -8.77 -11.69 -7.38
CA SER A 19 -7.93 -11.70 -6.17
C SER A 19 -6.46 -11.92 -6.50
N SER A 20 -6.16 -12.77 -7.50
CA SER A 20 -4.78 -12.98 -7.95
C SER A 20 -4.22 -11.75 -8.67
N GLN A 21 -5.00 -11.09 -9.54
CA GLN A 21 -4.55 -9.91 -10.27
C GLN A 21 -4.26 -8.71 -9.33
N ALA A 22 -5.10 -8.50 -8.32
CA ALA A 22 -4.89 -7.46 -7.31
C ALA A 22 -3.59 -7.71 -6.53
N ASN A 23 -3.34 -8.96 -6.12
CA ASN A 23 -2.14 -9.33 -5.36
C ASN A 23 -0.85 -9.17 -6.19
N GLN A 24 -0.88 -9.56 -7.47
CA GLN A 24 0.26 -9.39 -8.39
C GLN A 24 0.62 -7.92 -8.62
N ASN A 25 -0.38 -7.02 -8.65
CA ASN A 25 -0.13 -5.59 -8.78
C ASN A 25 0.54 -5.01 -7.53
N THR A 26 0.18 -5.48 -6.34
CA THR A 26 0.80 -5.01 -5.09
C THR A 26 2.23 -5.54 -4.93
N ASP A 27 2.49 -6.80 -5.31
CA ASP A 27 3.82 -7.39 -5.26
C ASP A 27 4.81 -6.69 -6.21
N SER A 28 4.38 -6.43 -7.45
CA SER A 28 5.21 -5.73 -8.44
C SER A 28 5.49 -4.28 -8.02
N LEU A 29 4.50 -3.57 -7.47
CA LEU A 29 4.69 -2.23 -6.92
C LEU A 29 5.67 -2.26 -5.75
N TRP A 30 5.57 -3.25 -4.84
CA TRP A 30 6.49 -3.38 -3.72
C TRP A 30 7.94 -3.57 -4.18
N GLN A 31 8.18 -4.47 -5.13
CA GLN A 31 9.54 -4.66 -5.65
C GLN A 31 10.06 -3.41 -6.35
N LYS A 32 9.23 -2.72 -7.13
CA LYS A 32 9.59 -1.46 -7.78
C LYS A 32 9.96 -0.38 -6.74
N TYR A 33 9.13 -0.22 -5.71
CA TYR A 33 9.38 0.73 -4.62
C TYR A 33 10.73 0.47 -3.94
N LYS A 34 11.01 -0.80 -3.58
CA LYS A 34 12.28 -1.16 -2.96
C LYS A 34 13.46 -0.84 -3.87
N ASN A 35 13.34 -1.09 -5.17
CA ASN A 35 14.38 -0.78 -6.14
C ASN A 35 14.59 0.72 -6.33
N ASP A 36 13.51 1.48 -6.55
CA ASP A 36 13.55 2.92 -6.79
C ASP A 36 14.19 3.69 -5.60
N PHE A 37 13.94 3.25 -4.37
CA PHE A 37 14.42 3.90 -3.15
C PHE A 37 15.52 3.12 -2.42
N ASN A 38 16.10 2.09 -3.05
CA ASN A 38 17.18 1.24 -2.53
C ASN A 38 16.90 0.72 -1.10
N LYS A 39 15.68 0.25 -0.86
CA LYS A 39 15.23 -0.20 0.45
C LYS A 39 15.83 -1.54 0.82
N LYS A 40 16.29 -1.64 2.07
CA LYS A 40 16.82 -2.87 2.67
C LYS A 40 16.28 -2.96 4.09
N TYR A 41 15.79 -4.14 4.44
CA TYR A 41 15.19 -4.41 5.75
C TYR A 41 16.02 -5.44 6.50
N SER A 42 16.02 -5.31 7.83
CA SER A 42 16.85 -6.10 8.73
C SER A 42 16.37 -7.55 8.89
N SER A 43 15.07 -7.79 8.67
CA SER A 43 14.44 -9.09 8.80
C SER A 43 13.18 -9.20 7.94
N PRO A 44 12.66 -10.43 7.72
CA PRO A 44 11.36 -10.60 7.04
C PRO A 44 10.19 -9.93 7.77
N ALA A 45 10.24 -9.86 9.10
CA ALA A 45 9.21 -9.20 9.91
C ALA A 45 9.25 -7.67 9.70
N ASP A 46 10.45 -7.10 9.65
CA ASP A 46 10.71 -5.70 9.34
C ASP A 46 10.22 -5.36 7.92
N GLU A 47 10.55 -6.19 6.93
CA GLU A 47 10.05 -6.03 5.56
C GLU A 47 8.51 -6.06 5.50
N SER A 48 7.89 -7.00 6.22
CA SER A 48 6.43 -7.11 6.27
C SER A 48 5.77 -5.90 6.92
N LEU A 49 6.38 -5.33 7.96
CA LEU A 49 5.90 -4.11 8.62
C LEU A 49 5.90 -2.93 7.64
N HIS A 50 7.04 -2.68 7.00
CA HIS A 50 7.21 -1.58 6.05
C HIS A 50 6.33 -1.73 4.81
N ARG A 51 6.15 -2.95 4.31
CA ARG A 51 5.20 -3.23 3.23
C ARG A 51 3.78 -2.84 3.63
N GLY A 52 3.34 -3.22 4.83
CA GLY A 52 2.02 -2.85 5.34
C GLY A 52 1.83 -1.33 5.51
N ILE A 53 2.90 -0.60 5.86
CA ILE A 53 2.87 0.86 5.94
C ILE A 53 2.75 1.48 4.55
N LEU A 54 3.52 0.99 3.57
CA LEU A 54 3.43 1.43 2.19
C LEU A 54 2.01 1.23 1.64
N GLU A 55 1.43 0.05 1.83
CA GLU A 55 0.06 -0.26 1.36
C GLU A 55 -0.98 0.72 1.95
N LYS A 56 -0.88 1.04 3.25
CA LYS A 56 -1.74 2.05 3.88
C LYS A 56 -1.52 3.45 3.28
N ASN A 57 -0.28 3.83 3.01
CA ASN A 57 0.02 5.14 2.44
C ASN A 57 -0.37 5.25 0.96
N LEU A 58 -0.32 4.16 0.19
CA LEU A 58 -0.86 4.11 -1.18
C LEU A 58 -2.37 4.37 -1.19
N ALA A 59 -3.11 3.79 -0.24
CA ALA A 59 -4.55 4.05 -0.12
C ALA A 59 -4.83 5.54 0.17
N LYS A 60 -4.05 6.17 1.07
CA LYS A 60 -4.15 7.61 1.34
C LYS A 60 -3.81 8.47 0.12
N ILE A 61 -2.76 8.12 -0.61
CA ILE A 61 -2.37 8.80 -1.85
C ILE A 61 -3.50 8.71 -2.88
N ALA A 62 -4.10 7.53 -3.05
CA ALA A 62 -5.23 7.34 -3.96
C ALA A 62 -6.45 8.18 -3.57
N GLU A 63 -6.82 8.21 -2.29
CA GLU A 63 -7.91 9.02 -1.78
C GLU A 63 -7.67 10.52 -2.00
N HIS A 64 -6.47 11.01 -1.64
CA HIS A 64 -6.10 12.41 -1.83
C HIS A 64 -6.08 12.81 -3.31
N ASN A 65 -5.55 11.95 -4.17
CA ASN A 65 -5.51 12.21 -5.61
C ASN A 65 -6.90 12.17 -6.24
N ALA A 66 -7.83 11.39 -5.70
CA ALA A 66 -9.24 11.45 -6.11
C ALA A 66 -9.89 12.80 -5.73
N LYS A 67 -9.55 13.37 -4.56
CA LYS A 67 -9.97 14.73 -4.18
C LYS A 67 -9.32 15.79 -5.06
N PHE A 68 -8.04 15.61 -5.39
CA PHE A 68 -7.31 16.50 -6.30
C PHE A 68 -7.95 16.55 -7.68
N ALA A 69 -8.33 15.39 -8.23
CA ALA A 69 -9.01 15.30 -9.53
C ALA A 69 -10.38 16.00 -9.55
N LYS A 70 -11.01 16.19 -8.37
CA LYS A 70 -12.25 16.96 -8.20
C LYS A 70 -12.03 18.46 -7.92
N GLY A 71 -10.78 18.89 -7.77
CA GLY A 71 -10.43 20.27 -7.39
C GLY A 71 -10.66 20.59 -5.90
N GLU A 72 -10.84 19.59 -5.04
CA GLU A 72 -11.10 19.77 -3.60
C GLU A 72 -9.81 20.04 -2.80
N VAL A 73 -8.64 19.65 -3.34
CA VAL A 73 -7.31 19.92 -2.79
C VAL A 73 -6.41 20.46 -3.89
N SER A 74 -5.38 21.22 -3.52
CA SER A 74 -4.58 22.01 -4.47
C SER A 74 -3.39 21.28 -5.10
N PHE A 75 -3.03 20.08 -4.62
CA PHE A 75 -1.89 19.32 -5.13
C PHE A 75 -2.14 17.81 -5.04
N PRO A 76 -1.55 16.99 -5.93
CA PRO A 76 -1.55 15.54 -5.80
C PRO A 76 -0.42 15.06 -4.87
N LEU A 77 -0.60 13.89 -4.28
CA LEU A 77 0.43 13.15 -3.58
C LEU A 77 1.09 12.11 -4.49
N GLY A 78 2.35 11.78 -4.18
CA GLY A 78 3.12 10.74 -4.83
C GLY A 78 3.83 9.85 -3.81
N ILE A 79 4.30 8.70 -4.27
CA ILE A 79 5.15 7.80 -3.48
C ILE A 79 6.53 8.46 -3.31
N THR A 80 7.08 8.41 -2.11
CA THR A 80 8.41 8.94 -1.77
C THR A 80 9.21 7.90 -0.98
N SER A 81 10.49 8.15 -0.73
CA SER A 81 11.33 7.30 0.13
C SER A 81 10.84 7.18 1.57
N PHE A 82 9.85 7.98 1.98
CA PHE A 82 9.28 7.98 3.32
C PHE A 82 7.92 7.27 3.37
N SER A 83 7.43 6.76 2.24
CA SER A 83 6.10 6.16 2.14
C SER A 83 5.94 4.84 2.90
N ASP A 84 7.02 4.25 3.39
CA ASP A 84 7.01 3.05 4.25
C ASP A 84 7.44 3.34 5.70
N MET A 85 7.64 4.59 6.11
CA MET A 85 8.13 4.92 7.46
C MET A 85 7.01 5.06 8.50
N THR A 86 7.30 4.67 9.73
CA THR A 86 6.48 5.02 10.89
C THR A 86 6.67 6.50 11.28
N PRO A 87 5.74 7.10 12.04
CA PRO A 87 5.93 8.44 12.60
C PRO A 87 7.22 8.55 13.44
N GLU A 88 7.57 7.52 14.19
CA GLU A 88 8.77 7.49 15.03
C GLU A 88 10.05 7.48 14.17
N GLU A 89 10.08 6.68 13.10
CA GLU A 89 11.19 6.64 12.16
C GLU A 89 11.36 7.97 11.44
N LEU A 90 10.24 8.58 11.03
CA LEU A 90 10.24 9.88 10.39
C LEU A 90 10.73 10.97 11.37
N SER A 91 10.25 10.95 12.61
CA SER A 91 10.70 11.87 13.67
C SER A 91 12.19 11.75 13.93
N LYS A 92 12.69 10.51 14.04
CA LYS A 92 14.12 10.21 14.21
C LYS A 92 14.93 10.68 13.00
N HIS A 93 14.41 10.52 11.77
CA HIS A 93 15.05 11.00 10.56
C HIS A 93 15.24 12.52 10.56
N TYR A 94 14.25 13.27 11.05
CA TYR A 94 14.31 14.73 11.14
C TYR A 94 14.96 15.26 12.43
N GLY A 95 15.43 14.39 13.33
CA GLY A 95 16.01 14.81 14.62
C GLY A 95 15.01 15.48 15.56
N LEU A 96 13.72 15.24 15.37
CA LEU A 96 12.67 15.78 16.23
C LEU A 96 12.60 14.89 17.48
N GLY A 97 12.97 15.44 18.64
CA GLY A 97 12.92 14.76 19.94
C GLY A 97 11.47 14.41 20.33
N HIS A 98 11.27 13.21 20.87
CA HIS A 98 9.96 12.69 21.25
C HIS A 98 9.32 13.52 22.37
N ASN A 99 8.24 14.24 22.05
CA ASN A 99 7.33 14.84 23.02
C ASN A 99 5.89 14.37 22.78
N GLU A 100 5.66 13.05 22.66
CA GLU A 100 4.30 12.50 22.67
C GLU A 100 4.19 11.37 23.70
N PRO A 101 3.22 11.43 24.63
CA PRO A 101 3.04 10.43 25.69
C PRO A 101 2.53 9.12 25.10
N GLN A 102 3.10 8.01 25.56
CA GLN A 102 2.64 6.68 25.18
C GLN A 102 1.28 6.42 25.82
N HIS A 103 0.26 6.20 24.98
CA HIS A 103 -1.06 5.73 25.38
C HIS A 103 -1.09 4.22 25.55
#